data_AF-A0A382X7P3-F1
#
_entry.id   AF-A0A382X7P3-F1
#
_cell.length_a   1.000
_cell.length_b   1.000
_cell.length_c   1.000
_cell.angle_alpha   90.00
_cell.angle_beta   90.00
_cell.angle_gamma   90.00
#
_symmetry.space_group_name_H-M   'P 1'
#
loop_
_entity.id
_entity.type
_entity.pdbx_description
1 polymer ?
#
loop_
_entity_poly.entity_id
_entity_poly.type
_entity_poly.pdbx_seq_one_letter_code
_entity_poly.pdbx_strand_id
1 'polypeptide(L)' 'MTTPGTEIVELEAGVFARLHEGLTNAGIIIGDDSVLVIDSLRVPSFARDLIQDVKTITEKPIGFVIDTHS' A
#
# COMPACT_ATOMS: atom_id res chain seq x y z
N MET A 1 -9.80 -11.34 -0.41
CA MET A 1 -9.14 -12.06 0.69
C MET A 1 -7.77 -11.45 0.80
N THR A 2 -7.38 -10.98 1.96
CA THR A 2 -6.04 -10.42 2.18
C THR A 2 -4.99 -11.46 1.80
N THR A 3 -3.92 -11.01 1.14
CA THR A 3 -2.79 -11.90 0.85
C THR A 3 -2.25 -12.44 2.18
N PRO A 4 -2.08 -13.77 2.37
CA PRO A 4 -1.61 -14.32 3.64
C PRO A 4 -0.29 -13.68 4.09
N GLY A 5 -0.09 -13.52 5.39
CA GLY A 5 1.14 -12.91 5.93
C GLY A 5 1.27 -11.40 5.68
N THR A 6 0.15 -10.72 5.42
CA THR A 6 0.12 -9.25 5.27
C THR A 6 -0.26 -8.57 6.59
N GLU A 7 0.48 -7.53 6.95
CA GLU A 7 0.19 -6.62 8.08
C GLU A 7 0.27 -5.17 7.60
N ILE A 8 -0.58 -4.29 8.13
CA ILE A 8 -0.51 -2.84 7.89
C ILE A 8 -0.18 -2.16 9.21
N VAL A 9 0.93 -1.43 9.23
CA VAL A 9 1.42 -0.71 10.40
C VAL A 9 1.43 0.77 10.10
N GLU A 10 0.78 1.58 10.94
CA GLU A 10 0.93 3.03 10.92
C GLU A 10 2.25 3.39 11.62
N LEU A 11 3.15 4.03 10.88
CA LEU A 11 4.47 4.44 11.36
C LEU A 11 4.46 5.85 11.94
N GLU A 12 3.62 6.71 11.36
CA GLU A 12 3.34 8.09 11.78
C GLU A 12 1.96 8.48 11.22
N ALA A 13 1.37 9.58 11.69
CA ALA A 13 0.05 10.01 11.23
C ALA A 13 -0.04 10.07 9.69
N GLY A 14 -0.84 9.17 9.09
CA GLY A 14 -1.04 9.12 7.65
C GLY A 14 0.08 8.41 6.85
N VAL A 15 1.06 7.80 7.52
CA VAL A 15 2.19 7.08 6.92
C VAL A 15 2.15 5.62 7.34
N PHE A 16 1.97 4.71 6.38
CA PHE A 16 1.80 3.28 6.65
C PHE A 16 2.80 2.44 5.87
N ALA A 17 3.21 1.33 6.50
CA ALA A 17 3.89 0.22 5.85
C ALA A 17 2.93 -0.96 5.72
N ARG A 18 2.76 -1.47 4.50
CA ARG A 18 2.13 -2.75 4.23
C ARG A 18 3.23 -3.80 4.14
N LEU A 19 3.38 -4.58 5.21
CA LEU A 19 4.36 -5.63 5.35
C LEU A 19 3.85 -6.93 4.74
N HIS A 20 4.74 -7.69 4.11
CA HIS A 20 4.43 -9.03 3.62
C HIS A 20 5.57 -9.99 3.96
N GLU A 21 5.27 -11.02 4.75
CA GLU A 21 6.26 -12.01 5.16
C GLU A 21 6.89 -12.76 3.96
N GLY A 22 8.20 -12.60 3.78
CA GLY A 22 8.96 -13.29 2.73
C GLY A 22 8.71 -12.76 1.30
N LEU A 23 8.00 -11.65 1.14
CA LEU A 23 7.77 -10.98 -0.14
C LEU A 23 7.99 -9.46 -0.02
N THR A 24 7.68 -8.72 -1.08
CA THR A 24 7.87 -7.27 -1.15
C THR A 24 6.83 -6.54 -0.30
N ASN A 25 7.30 -5.53 0.43
CA ASN A 25 6.42 -4.58 1.13
C ASN A 25 5.91 -3.49 0.17
N ALA A 26 4.95 -2.68 0.64
CA ALA A 26 4.57 -1.42 0.01
C ALA A 26 4.45 -0.30 1.05
N GLY A 27 4.70 0.94 0.63
CA GLY A 27 4.44 2.14 1.43
C GLY A 27 3.13 2.81 1.01
N ILE A 28 2.43 3.41 1.98
CA ILE A 28 1.18 4.16 1.74
C ILE A 28 1.30 5.48 2.49
N ILE A 29 1.18 6.61 1.79
CA ILE A 29 1.20 7.95 2.38
C ILE A 29 -0.08 8.68 1.99
N ILE A 30 -0.86 9.11 3.00
CA ILE A 30 -2.09 9.87 2.81
C ILE A 30 -1.73 11.36 2.76
N GLY A 31 -1.79 11.95 1.56
CA GLY A 31 -1.68 13.40 1.38
C GLY A 31 -3.02 14.11 1.54
N ASP A 32 -3.06 15.40 1.24
CA ASP A 32 -4.26 16.24 1.38
C ASP A 32 -5.39 15.79 0.45
N ASP A 33 -5.08 15.56 -0.84
CA ASP A 33 -6.08 15.23 -1.87
C ASP A 33 -6.07 13.75 -2.30
N SER A 34 -4.95 13.06 -2.14
CA SER A 34 -4.76 11.71 -2.66
C SER A 34 -3.74 10.90 -1.86
N VAL A 35 -3.72 9.60 -2.12
CA VAL A 35 -2.76 8.65 -1.57
C VAL A 35 -1.60 8.47 -2.56
N LEU A 36 -0.39 8.49 -2.03
CA LEU A 36 0.83 8.02 -2.69
C LEU A 36 1.10 6.58 -2.26
N VAL A 37 1.27 5.70 -3.24
CA VAL A 37 1.72 4.31 -3.03
C VAL A 37 3.18 4.18 -3.45
N ILE A 38 3.97 3.48 -2.63
CA ILE A 38 5.37 3.14 -2.91
C ILE A 38 5.43 1.63 -3.12
N ASP A 39 5.90 1.23 -4.30
CA ASP A 39 5.92 -0.11 -4.90
C ASP A 39 4.54 -0.73 -5.15
N SER A 40 4.37 -1.29 -6.36
CA SER A 40 3.13 -1.90 -6.84
C SER A 40 3.03 -3.41 -6.61
N LEU A 41 4.00 -3.99 -5.86
CA LEU A 41 4.13 -5.41 -5.53
C LEU A 41 4.42 -6.31 -6.76
N ARG A 42 4.70 -7.59 -6.48
CA ARG A 42 5.21 -8.54 -7.48
C ARG A 42 4.23 -8.90 -8.61
N VAL A 43 2.94 -8.98 -8.34
CA VAL A 43 1.93 -9.47 -9.30
C VAL A 43 0.63 -8.67 -9.24
N PRO A 44 -0.15 -8.59 -10.34
CA PRO A 44 -1.37 -7.79 -10.39
C PRO A 44 -2.42 -8.14 -9.34
N SER A 45 -2.50 -9.40 -8.89
CA SER A 45 -3.43 -9.78 -7.80
C SER A 45 -3.06 -9.12 -6.48
N PHE A 46 -1.76 -8.99 -6.17
CA PHE A 46 -1.31 -8.33 -4.95
C PHE A 46 -1.55 -6.83 -5.01
N ALA A 47 -1.38 -6.21 -6.18
CA ALA A 47 -1.75 -4.80 -6.39
C ALA A 47 -3.25 -4.57 -6.14
N ARG A 48 -4.12 -5.49 -6.56
CA ARG A 48 -5.57 -5.41 -6.27
C ARG A 48 -5.86 -5.53 -4.78
N ASP A 49 -5.16 -6.42 -4.08
CA ASP A 49 -5.28 -6.54 -2.62
C ASP A 49 -4.81 -5.25 -1.94
N LEU A 50 -3.68 -4.68 -2.34
CA LEU A 50 -3.18 -3.39 -1.86
C LEU A 50 -4.21 -2.25 -2.08
N ILE A 51 -4.90 -2.21 -3.22
CA ILE A 51 -5.98 -1.25 -3.45
C ILE A 51 -7.13 -1.44 -2.46
N GLN A 52 -7.48 -2.69 -2.09
CA GLN A 52 -8.50 -2.93 -1.06
C GLN A 52 -7.99 -2.49 0.32
N ASP A 53 -6.73 -2.78 0.63
CA ASP A 53 -6.10 -2.42 1.88
C ASP A 53 -6.09 -0.88 2.07
N VAL A 54 -5.69 -0.11 1.04
CA VAL A 54 -5.74 1.37 1.08
C VAL A 54 -7.15 1.88 1.38
N LYS A 55 -8.18 1.28 0.78
CA LYS A 55 -9.59 1.65 1.02
C LYS A 55 -10.07 1.38 2.45
N THR A 56 -9.39 0.53 3.21
CA THR A 56 -9.70 0.34 4.65
C THR A 56 -9.15 1.45 5.53
N ILE A 57 -8.18 2.22 5.03
CA ILE A 57 -7.46 3.25 5.76
C ILE A 57 -8.00 4.64 5.41
N THR A 58 -8.43 4.86 4.16
CA THR A 58 -8.91 6.16 3.68
C THR A 58 -9.82 6.06 2.46
N GLU A 59 -10.73 7.04 2.34
CA GLU A 59 -11.60 7.23 1.16
C GLU A 59 -10.91 8.06 0.06
N LYS A 60 -9.73 8.62 0.32
CA LYS A 60 -8.99 9.41 -0.68
C LYS A 60 -8.53 8.51 -1.84
N PRO A 61 -8.57 9.00 -3.09
CA PRO A 61 -8.13 8.21 -4.23
C PRO A 61 -6.61 8.00 -4.21
N ILE A 62 -6.13 6.86 -4.73
CA ILE A 62 -4.71 6.69 -5.07
C ILE A 62 -4.41 7.58 -6.28
N GLY A 63 -3.57 8.60 -6.09
CA GLY A 63 -3.20 9.55 -7.14
C GLY A 63 -1.84 9.26 -7.76
N PHE A 64 -0.95 8.60 -7.02
CA PHE A 64 0.43 8.39 -7.41
C PHE A 64 0.91 7.00 -7.02
N VAL A 65 1.77 6.43 -7.87
CA VAL A 65 2.51 5.20 -7.60
C VAL A 65 3.98 5.47 -7.92
N ILE A 66 4.88 5.11 -7.01
CA ILE A 66 6.32 5.14 -7.21
C ILE A 66 6.81 3.71 -7.23
N ASP A 67 7.33 3.24 -8.36
CA ASP A 67 8.17 2.05 -8.38
C ASP A 67 9.60 2.47 -8.03
N THR A 68 10.11 1.96 -6.91
CA THR A 68 11.37 2.43 -6.33
C THR A 68 12.58 2.12 -7.21
N HIS A 69 12.51 1.05 -7.99
CA HIS A 69 13.56 0.59 -8.91
C HIS A 69 12.98 -0.35 -9.98
N SER A 70 13.79 -0.67 -10.99
CA SER A 70 13.51 -1.67 -12.04
C SER A 70 14.25 -2.98 -11.79
#